data_AF-A0A257M3U0-F1
#
_entry.id   AF-A0A257M3U0-F1
#
_cell.length_a   1.000
_cell.length_b   1.000
_cell.length_c   1.000
_cell.angle_alpha   90.00
_cell.angle_beta   90.00
_cell.angle_gamma   90.00
#
_symmetry.space_group_name_H-M   'P 1'
#
loop_
_entity.id
_entity.type
_entity.pdbx_description
1 polymer ?
#
loop_
_entity_poly.entity_id
_entity_poly.type
_entity_poly.pdbx_seq_one_letter_code
_entity_poly.pdbx_strand_id
1 'polypeptide(L)'
;MNPSDLNRHDEFTRRRFMSNAARLYLGVHLFPMFGNSVASAAPAAAGAAAGSKAKYVIYLYMNGGMSHLDTFDPKPKKKDVMGPLEAIPTKAAGIFVGQHLPLTA
;
A
#
# COMPACT_ATOMS: atom_id res chain seq x y z
N MET A 1 29.23 -11.42 -9.60
CA MET A 1 27.77 -11.18 -9.55
C MET A 1 27.24 -11.81 -8.28
N ASN A 2 26.47 -11.08 -7.47
CA ASN A 2 26.00 -11.59 -6.20
C ASN A 2 24.73 -12.43 -6.46
N PRO A 3 24.59 -13.68 -5.97
CA PRO A 3 23.42 -14.52 -6.25
C PRO A 3 22.08 -13.90 -5.82
N SER A 4 22.09 -12.93 -4.91
CA SER A 4 20.93 -12.11 -4.53
C SER A 4 20.39 -11.22 -5.65
N ASP A 5 21.18 -10.94 -6.68
CA ASP A 5 20.79 -10.11 -7.82
C ASP A 5 19.82 -10.84 -8.78
N LEU A 6 19.81 -12.17 -8.75
CA LEU A 6 18.97 -13.02 -9.61
C LEU A 6 17.51 -13.15 -9.12
N ASN A 7 17.27 -12.90 -7.81
CA ASN A 7 15.94 -13.00 -7.18
C ASN A 7 15.22 -11.65 -7.04
N ARG A 8 15.77 -10.57 -7.59
CA ARG A 8 15.00 -9.34 -7.80
C ARG A 8 14.18 -9.52 -9.05
N HIS A 9 12.88 -9.68 -8.90
CA HIS A 9 11.94 -9.35 -9.97
C HIS A 9 12.02 -7.84 -10.19
N ASP A 10 13.02 -7.40 -10.96
CA ASP A 10 13.14 -6.06 -11.50
C ASP A 10 12.05 -5.92 -12.57
N GLU A 11 10.79 -5.82 -12.14
CA GLU A 11 9.76 -5.20 -12.97
C GLU A 11 10.29 -3.83 -13.40
N PHE A 12 9.94 -3.36 -14.60
CA PHE A 12 10.28 -2.02 -15.06
C PHE A 12 9.73 -0.98 -14.08
N THR A 13 10.49 -0.70 -13.02
CA THR A 13 10.07 0.20 -11.97
C THR A 13 9.91 1.56 -12.64
N ARG A 14 8.81 2.26 -12.37
CA ARG A 14 8.51 3.59 -12.93
C ARG A 14 9.74 4.51 -12.93
N ARG A 15 10.56 4.42 -11.87
CA ARG A 15 11.85 5.12 -11.71
C ARG A 15 12.88 4.75 -12.78
N ARG A 16 13.05 3.47 -13.12
CA ARG A 16 14.02 2.99 -14.12
C ARG A 16 13.59 3.38 -15.53
N PHE A 17 12.29 3.31 -15.83
CA PHE A 17 11.73 3.81 -17.08
C PHE A 17 11.98 5.32 -17.26
N MET A 18 11.62 6.13 -16.26
CA MET A 18 11.87 7.59 -16.28
C MET A 18 13.36 7.94 -16.34
N SER A 19 14.21 7.22 -15.60
CA SER A 19 15.66 7.44 -15.64
C SER A 19 16.24 7.12 -17.02
N ASN A 20 15.77 6.05 -17.67
CA ASN A 20 16.22 5.69 -19.02
C ASN A 20 15.68 6.65 -20.08
N ALA A 21 14.41 7.08 -19.99
CA ALA A 21 13.84 8.08 -20.87
C ALA A 21 14.59 9.43 -20.78
N ALA A 22 14.90 9.89 -19.57
CA ALA A 22 15.69 11.11 -19.37
C ALA A 22 17.12 10.99 -19.92
N ARG A 23 17.74 9.80 -19.77
CA ARG A 23 19.07 9.55 -20.35
C ARG A 23 19.04 9.59 -21.88
N LEU A 24 18.04 8.98 -22.51
CA LEU A 24 17.97 8.85 -23.97
C LEU A 24 17.49 10.13 -24.66
N TYR A 25 16.46 10.78 -24.11
CA TYR A 25 15.80 11.91 -24.78
C TYR A 25 16.27 13.28 -24.28
N LEU A 26 16.71 13.39 -23.02
CA LEU A 26 17.05 14.68 -22.40
C LEU A 26 18.56 14.88 -22.22
N GLY A 27 19.40 14.00 -22.77
CA GLY A 27 20.86 14.16 -22.76
C GLY A 27 21.51 14.08 -21.37
N VAL A 28 20.78 13.62 -20.35
CA VAL A 28 21.26 13.54 -18.95
C VAL A 28 22.51 12.65 -18.81
N HIS A 29 22.79 11.79 -19.78
CA HIS A 29 24.01 10.96 -19.84
C HIS A 29 25.30 11.77 -20.12
N LEU A 30 25.20 12.99 -20.64
CA LEU A 30 26.36 13.87 -20.92
C LEU A 30 26.73 14.74 -19.71
N PHE A 31 25.86 14.86 -18.70
CA PHE A 31 26.11 15.66 -17.50
C PHE A 31 27.43 15.33 -16.77
N PRO A 32 27.86 14.06 -16.65
CA PRO A 32 29.16 13.73 -16.05
C PRO A 32 30.38 14.28 -16.83
N MET A 33 30.23 14.61 -18.12
CA MET A 33 31.30 15.20 -18.94
C MET A 33 31.51 16.69 -18.68
N PHE A 34 30.53 17.39 -18.09
CA PHE A 34 30.62 18.82 -17.75
C PHE A 34 31.32 19.08 -16.40
N GLY A 35 31.93 18.05 -15.80
CA GLY A 35 32.69 18.15 -14.56
C GLY A 35 31.82 18.15 -13.28
N ASN A 36 32.47 17.95 -12.14
CA ASN A 36 31.82 17.82 -10.82
C ASN A 36 31.02 19.05 -10.37
N SER A 37 31.14 20.20 -11.04
CA SER A 37 30.46 21.45 -10.66
C SER A 37 28.96 21.43 -10.94
N VAL A 38 28.53 20.86 -12.07
CA VAL A 38 27.10 20.76 -12.42
C VAL A 38 26.45 19.58 -11.69
N ALA A 39 27.19 18.48 -11.51
CA ALA A 39 26.73 17.30 -10.76
C ALA A 39 26.56 17.57 -9.25
N SER A 40 27.30 18.54 -8.69
CA SER A 40 27.20 18.95 -7.28
C SER A 40 26.01 19.88 -6.97
N ALA A 41 25.37 20.45 -8.00
CA ALA A 41 24.23 21.35 -7.84
C ALA A 41 22.88 20.62 -7.87
N ALA A 42 22.86 19.36 -8.30
CA ALA A 42 21.73 18.49 -7.97
C ALA A 42 21.73 18.36 -6.44
N PRO A 43 20.59 18.58 -5.76
CA PRO A 43 20.48 18.11 -4.39
C PRO A 43 20.86 16.63 -4.46
N ALA A 44 21.99 16.24 -3.87
CA ALA A 44 22.24 14.85 -3.54
C ALA A 44 20.92 14.42 -2.92
N ALA A 45 20.22 13.47 -3.54
CA ALA A 45 18.86 13.12 -3.19
C ALA A 45 18.86 12.72 -1.70
N ALA A 46 18.71 13.73 -0.85
CA ALA A 46 18.76 13.63 0.57
C ALA A 46 17.47 12.90 0.88
N GLY A 47 17.62 11.63 1.23
CA GLY A 47 16.46 10.85 1.60
C GLY A 47 15.70 10.24 0.42
N ALA A 48 16.35 9.51 -0.48
CA ALA A 48 15.92 8.12 -0.54
C ALA A 48 16.78 7.39 0.48
N ALA A 49 16.47 7.57 1.78
CA ALA A 49 16.78 6.54 2.75
C ALA A 49 16.40 5.26 2.03
N ALA A 50 17.36 4.36 1.80
CA ALA A 50 17.07 3.04 1.27
C ALA A 50 16.05 2.50 2.27
N GLY A 51 14.76 2.66 1.91
CA GLY A 51 13.67 2.77 2.88
C GLY A 51 13.81 1.56 3.75
N SER A 52 14.02 1.78 5.06
CA SER A 52 14.31 0.71 6.01
C SER A 52 13.38 -0.44 5.67
N LYS A 53 13.95 -1.55 5.16
CA LYS A 53 13.11 -2.68 4.75
C LYS A 53 12.34 -3.08 5.99
N ALA A 54 11.01 -3.16 5.87
CA ALA A 54 10.19 -3.65 6.97
C ALA A 54 10.80 -4.97 7.46
N LYS A 55 11.24 -5.00 8.73
CA LYS A 55 11.90 -6.18 9.31
C LYS A 55 10.94 -7.38 9.34
N TYR A 56 9.65 -7.10 9.45
CA TYR A 56 8.56 -8.05 9.43
C TYR A 56 7.37 -7.45 8.69
N VAL A 57 6.70 -8.26 7.86
CA VAL A 57 5.43 -7.91 7.21
C VAL A 57 4.44 -8.99 7.62
N ILE A 58 3.34 -8.59 8.26
CA ILE A 58 2.23 -9.49 8.57
C ILE A 58 1.22 -9.33 7.44
N TYR A 59 1.11 -10.33 6.57
CA TYR A 59 0.14 -10.37 5.48
C TYR A 59 -1.00 -11.31 5.85
N LEU A 60 -2.18 -10.74 6.12
CA LEU A 60 -3.38 -11.49 6.42
C LEU A 60 -4.20 -11.63 5.14
N TYR A 61 -4.08 -12.78 4.48
CA TYR A 61 -4.90 -13.12 3.32
C TYR A 61 -6.18 -13.81 3.79
N MET A 62 -7.23 -13.02 4.02
CA MET A 62 -8.57 -13.56 4.27
C MET A 62 -9.25 -13.78 2.92
N ASN A 63 -9.61 -15.04 2.62
CA ASN A 63 -10.39 -15.36 1.43
C ASN A 63 -11.82 -14.84 1.63
N GLY A 64 -12.11 -13.68 1.05
CA GLY A 64 -13.32 -12.92 1.31
C GLY A 64 -13.22 -12.16 2.64
N GLY A 65 -13.37 -10.83 2.56
CA GLY A 65 -13.55 -10.01 3.76
C GLY A 65 -14.95 -10.21 4.36
N MET A 66 -15.12 -9.78 5.61
CA MET A 66 -16.45 -9.72 6.22
C MET A 66 -17.33 -8.74 5.41
N SER A 67 -18.60 -9.08 5.20
CA SER A 67 -19.54 -8.13 4.58
C SER A 67 -19.76 -6.93 5.50
N HIS A 68 -20.05 -5.77 4.92
CA HIS A 68 -20.43 -4.60 5.70
C HIS A 68 -21.72 -4.86 6.51
N LEU A 69 -22.60 -5.71 5.96
CA LEU A 69 -23.84 -6.15 6.58
C LEU A 69 -23.62 -7.05 7.80
N ASP A 70 -22.46 -7.71 7.88
CA ASP A 70 -22.11 -8.64 8.96
C ASP A 70 -21.37 -7.94 10.11
N THR A 71 -20.99 -6.67 9.92
CA THR A 71 -20.07 -5.93 10.80
C THR A 71 -20.68 -4.64 11.35
N PHE A 72 -20.49 -3.50 10.70
CA PHE A 72 -20.81 -2.18 11.25
C PHE A 72 -22.07 -1.52 10.67
N ASP A 73 -22.66 -2.08 9.62
CA ASP A 73 -23.95 -1.63 9.09
C ASP A 73 -24.89 -2.83 8.89
N PRO A 74 -25.20 -3.60 9.96
CA PRO A 74 -26.28 -4.56 9.85
C PRO A 74 -27.56 -3.81 9.53
N LYS A 75 -28.39 -4.36 8.65
CA LYS A 75 -29.67 -3.77 8.25
C LYS A 75 -30.83 -4.46 8.97
N PRO A 76 -31.04 -4.24 10.28
CA PRO A 76 -32.02 -5.02 11.07
C PRO A 76 -33.46 -4.88 10.54
N LYS A 77 -33.77 -3.78 9.85
CA LYS A 77 -35.09 -3.53 9.24
C LYS A 77 -35.33 -4.33 7.95
N LYS A 78 -34.30 -4.93 7.34
CA LYS A 78 -34.38 -5.65 6.07
C LYS A 78 -33.60 -6.97 6.18
N LYS A 79 -34.20 -7.98 6.82
CA LYS A 79 -33.58 -9.30 7.03
C LYS A 79 -33.18 -9.98 5.72
N ASP A 80 -33.99 -9.83 4.67
CA ASP A 80 -33.69 -10.42 3.35
C ASP A 80 -32.39 -9.88 2.74
N VAL A 81 -32.00 -8.64 3.09
CA VAL A 81 -30.77 -8.00 2.61
C VAL A 81 -29.60 -8.34 3.54
N MET A 82 -29.81 -8.31 4.85
CA MET A 82 -28.79 -8.57 5.87
C MET A 82 -28.30 -10.02 5.85
N GLY A 83 -29.13 -10.95 5.37
CA GLY A 83 -28.83 -12.37 5.39
C GLY A 83 -29.14 -12.99 6.76
N PRO A 84 -28.52 -14.14 7.09
CA PRO A 84 -28.89 -14.94 8.26
C PRO A 84 -28.35 -14.42 9.59
N LEU A 85 -27.54 -13.37 9.59
CA LEU A 85 -26.88 -12.85 10.78
C LEU A 85 -27.79 -11.87 11.54
N GLU A 86 -27.67 -11.82 12.87
CA GLU A 86 -28.44 -10.89 13.70
C GLU A 86 -27.62 -9.64 14.05
N ALA A 87 -28.35 -8.54 14.31
CA ALA A 87 -27.80 -7.28 14.77
C ALA A 87 -27.94 -7.15 16.29
N ILE A 88 -26.87 -6.74 16.97
CA ILE A 88 -26.86 -6.43 18.40
C ILE A 88 -26.87 -4.92 18.61
N PRO A 89 -27.63 -4.40 19.61
CA PRO A 89 -27.64 -2.99 19.93
C PRO A 89 -26.32 -2.59 20.61
N THR A 90 -25.89 -1.36 20.37
CA THR A 90 -24.74 -0.76 21.07
C THR A 90 -25.18 0.13 22.23
N LYS A 91 -24.24 0.59 23.05
CA LYS A 91 -24.49 1.62 24.09
C LYS A 91 -25.02 2.93 23.51
N ALA A 92 -24.71 3.23 22.25
CA ALA A 92 -25.20 4.42 21.58
C ALA A 92 -26.61 4.19 21.03
N ALA A 93 -27.54 5.09 21.37
CA ALA A 93 -28.93 4.96 20.96
C ALA A 93 -29.07 4.94 19.43
N GLY A 94 -29.71 3.90 18.91
CA GLY A 94 -29.98 3.74 17.47
C GLY A 94 -28.82 3.17 16.64
N ILE A 95 -27.68 2.84 17.26
CA ILE A 95 -26.55 2.20 16.58
C ILE A 95 -26.55 0.70 16.87
N PHE A 96 -26.40 -0.10 15.81
CA PHE A 96 -26.37 -1.56 15.85
C PHE A 96 -25.09 -2.07 15.18
N VAL A 97 -24.55 -3.17 15.67
CA VAL A 97 -23.41 -3.88 15.09
C VAL A 97 -23.75 -5.35 14.91
N GLY A 98 -23.00 -6.08 14.07
CA GLY A 98 -23.23 -7.49 13.84
C GLY A 98 -22.94 -8.33 15.09
N GLN A 99 -23.66 -9.44 15.25
CA GLN A 99 -23.53 -10.37 16.38
C GLN A 99 -22.10 -10.87 16.66
N HIS A 100 -21.20 -10.81 15.67
CA HIS A 100 -19.80 -11.23 15.80
C HIS A 100 -18.87 -10.19 16.42
N LEU A 101 -19.38 -8.98 16.71
CA LEU A 101 -18.61 -7.87 17.30
C LEU A 101 -19.13 -7.47 18.70
N PRO A 102 -19.31 -8.41 19.66
CA PRO A 102 -19.90 -8.10 20.97
C PRO A 102 -19.05 -7.16 21.83
N LEU A 103 -17.72 -7.15 21.63
CA LEU A 103 -16.80 -6.29 22.37
C LEU A 103 -16.72 -4.86 21.81
N THR A 104 -17.38 -4.60 20.68
CA THR A 104 -17.44 -3.29 20.02
C THR A 104 -18.84 -2.65 20.17
N ALA A 105 -19.76 -3.32 20.88
CA ALA A 105 -21.12 -2.87 21.13
C ALA A 105 -21.24 -1.98 22.38
#